data_AF-A0A929HTV0-F1
#
_entry.id   AF-A0A929HTV0-F1
#
_cell.length_a   1.000
_cell.length_b   1.000
_cell.length_c   1.000
_cell.angle_alpha   90.00
_cell.angle_beta   90.00
_cell.angle_gamma   90.00
#
_symmetry.space_group_name_H-M   'P 1'
#
loop_
_entity.id
_entity.type
_entity.pdbx_description
1 polymer ?
#
loop_
_entity_poly.entity_id
_entity_poly.type
_entity_poly.pdbx_seq_one_letter_code
_entity_poly.pdbx_strand_id
1 'polypeptide(L)'
;MSKHMQLRVRIRPYYNKGLNKAYPRLAHRLSYLDEAWVEGDPSLFEIIAKLDQLLYQLEGDPPFRELLLRHRSALHGLYEDIEERIADWHLAKADQLLYKIEDIFDEIERELDGI
;
A
#
# COMPACT_ATOMS: atom_id res chain seq x y z
N MET A 1 16.03 -34.57 -15.55
CA MET A 1 15.43 -33.27 -15.14
C MET A 1 14.58 -32.75 -16.30
N SER A 2 13.42 -32.14 -16.03
CA SER A 2 12.49 -31.67 -17.07
C SER A 2 13.13 -30.56 -17.93
N LYS A 3 12.99 -30.66 -19.27
CA LYS A 3 13.52 -29.67 -20.23
C LYS A 3 12.71 -28.37 -20.30
N HIS A 4 11.50 -28.33 -19.71
CA HIS A 4 10.54 -27.23 -19.90
C HIS A 4 9.77 -26.82 -18.64
N MET A 5 9.94 -27.51 -17.50
CA MET A 5 9.22 -27.13 -16.27
C MET A 5 9.99 -26.08 -15.49
N GLN A 6 9.27 -25.03 -15.11
CA GLN A 6 9.69 -24.04 -14.12
C GLN A 6 8.64 -23.98 -13.01
N LEU A 7 9.09 -23.91 -11.76
CA LEU A 7 8.24 -23.61 -10.62
C LEU A 7 8.20 -22.10 -10.45
N ARG A 8 6.99 -21.53 -10.41
CA ARG A 8 6.76 -20.12 -10.12
C ARG A 8 6.08 -20.01 -8.75
N VAL A 9 6.77 -19.40 -7.80
CA VAL A 9 6.21 -19.05 -6.49
C VAL A 9 5.97 -17.53 -6.48
N ARG A 10 4.77 -17.10 -6.12
CA ARG A 10 4.44 -15.68 -5.94
C ARG A 10 3.98 -15.48 -4.51
N ILE A 11 4.79 -14.77 -3.74
CA ILE A 11 4.46 -14.35 -2.37
C ILE A 11 3.99 -12.91 -2.46
N ARG A 12 2.84 -12.62 -1.86
CA ARG A 12 2.25 -11.29 -1.85
C ARG A 12 1.63 -11.03 -0.48
N PRO A 13 1.74 -9.81 0.04
CA PRO A 13 0.96 -9.39 1.20
C PRO A 13 -0.53 -9.66 0.98
N TYR A 14 -1.21 -10.16 2.00
CA TYR A 14 -2.64 -10.43 1.95
C TYR A 14 -3.32 -9.84 3.17
N TYR A 15 -4.21 -8.89 2.93
CA TYR A 15 -4.99 -8.24 3.97
C TYR A 15 -6.37 -8.92 4.03
N ASN A 16 -6.74 -9.42 5.21
CA ASN A 16 -8.00 -10.13 5.44
C ASN A 16 -9.20 -9.22 5.19
N LYS A 17 -9.12 -7.98 5.68
CA LYS A 17 -10.16 -6.98 5.53
C LYS A 17 -9.83 -6.13 4.31
N GLY A 18 -10.86 -5.91 3.50
CA GLY A 18 -10.77 -4.98 2.40
C GLY A 18 -10.48 -3.54 2.83
N LEU A 19 -9.85 -2.78 1.94
CA LEU A 19 -9.53 -1.37 2.09
C LEU A 19 -10.76 -0.58 2.55
N ASN A 20 -11.91 -0.81 1.91
CA ASN A 20 -13.17 -0.14 2.26
C ASN A 20 -13.63 -0.39 3.70
N LYS A 21 -13.31 -1.54 4.29
CA LYS A 21 -13.71 -1.90 5.65
C LYS A 21 -12.69 -1.48 6.69
N ALA A 22 -11.42 -1.57 6.37
CA ALA A 22 -10.33 -1.24 7.29
C ALA A 22 -10.04 0.27 7.32
N TYR A 23 -10.10 0.92 6.15
CA TYR A 23 -9.73 2.32 5.93
C TYR A 23 -10.82 3.04 5.12
N PRO A 24 -12.04 3.21 5.68
CA PRO A 24 -13.18 3.73 4.94
C PRO A 24 -12.98 5.16 4.43
N ARG A 25 -12.28 6.04 5.16
CA ARG A 25 -12.07 7.43 4.74
C ARG A 25 -11.06 7.50 3.61
N LEU A 26 -9.96 6.77 3.74
CA LEU A 26 -9.00 6.62 2.66
C LEU A 26 -9.66 6.07 1.40
N ALA A 27 -10.42 4.98 1.52
CA ALA A 27 -11.12 4.39 0.39
C ALA A 27 -12.10 5.39 -0.25
N HIS A 28 -12.81 6.17 0.55
CA HIS A 28 -13.71 7.20 0.06
C HIS A 28 -12.97 8.29 -0.74
N ARG A 29 -11.88 8.84 -0.21
CA ARG A 29 -11.04 9.83 -0.91
C ARG A 29 -10.45 9.27 -2.20
N LEU A 30 -9.96 8.04 -2.17
CA LEU A 30 -9.44 7.35 -3.35
C LEU A 30 -10.53 7.13 -4.41
N SER A 31 -11.73 6.70 -4.00
CA SER A 31 -12.85 6.50 -4.93
C SER A 31 -13.30 7.79 -5.61
N TYR A 32 -13.21 8.93 -4.92
CA TYR A 32 -13.49 10.24 -5.52
C TYR A 32 -12.45 10.67 -6.56
N LEU A 33 -11.20 10.25 -6.38
CA LEU A 33 -10.14 10.53 -7.33
C LEU A 33 -10.32 9.69 -8.60
N ASP A 34 -10.41 8.36 -8.42
CA ASP A 34 -10.66 7.39 -9.48
C ASP A 34 -11.13 6.08 -8.83
N GLU A 35 -12.26 5.54 -9.28
CA GLU A 35 -12.83 4.30 -8.76
C GLU A 35 -11.86 3.11 -8.91
N ALA A 36 -10.95 3.17 -9.89
CA ALA A 36 -9.91 2.17 -10.11
C ALA A 36 -8.93 2.01 -8.93
N TRP A 37 -8.84 2.99 -8.01
CA TRP A 37 -8.03 2.88 -6.78
C TRP A 37 -8.68 2.00 -5.70
N VAL A 38 -9.97 1.71 -5.82
CA VAL A 38 -10.72 0.92 -4.84
C VAL A 38 -11.29 -0.35 -5.48
N GLU A 39 -11.41 -0.37 -6.81
CA GLU A 39 -11.79 -1.54 -7.57
C GLU A 39 -10.83 -2.72 -7.30
N GLY A 40 -11.41 -3.90 -7.05
CA GLY A 40 -10.63 -5.10 -6.75
C GLY A 40 -10.05 -5.15 -5.34
N ASP A 41 -10.35 -4.16 -4.49
CA ASP A 41 -9.99 -4.13 -3.07
C ASP A 41 -8.47 -4.24 -2.84
N PRO A 42 -7.68 -3.26 -3.35
CA PRO A 42 -6.23 -3.37 -3.35
C PRO A 42 -5.67 -3.36 -1.95
N SER A 43 -4.56 -4.08 -1.78
CA SER A 43 -3.78 -4.06 -0.55
C SER A 43 -3.07 -2.72 -0.35
N LEU A 44 -2.77 -2.37 0.91
CA LEU A 44 -1.93 -1.19 1.23
C LEU A 44 -0.58 -1.24 0.50
N PHE A 45 -0.03 -2.45 0.35
CA PHE A 45 1.22 -2.67 -0.36
C PHE A 45 1.12 -2.33 -1.86
N GLU A 46 0.01 -2.69 -2.51
CA GLU A 46 -0.26 -2.33 -3.91
C GLU A 46 -0.51 -0.83 -4.10
N ILE A 47 -1.09 -0.17 -3.10
CA ILE A 47 -1.24 1.30 -3.10
C ILE A 47 0.14 1.95 -3.03
N ILE A 48 1.03 1.49 -2.13
CA ILE A 48 2.39 2.04 -2.02
C ILE A 48 3.18 1.85 -3.32
N ALA A 49 3.05 0.69 -3.97
CA ALA A 49 3.70 0.42 -5.25
C ALA A 49 3.36 1.46 -6.33
N LYS A 50 2.21 2.12 -6.21
CA LYS A 50 1.74 3.17 -7.12
C LYS A 50 1.65 4.55 -6.45
N LEU A 51 2.30 4.74 -5.30
CA LEU A 51 2.18 5.96 -4.49
C LEU A 51 2.55 7.22 -5.28
N ASP A 52 3.58 7.16 -6.11
CA ASP A 52 3.99 8.30 -6.93
C ASP A 52 2.94 8.68 -7.99
N GLN A 53 2.28 7.69 -8.58
CA GLN A 53 1.17 7.92 -9.50
C GLN A 53 -0.02 8.54 -8.76
N LEU A 54 -0.34 8.05 -7.56
CA LEU A 54 -1.39 8.60 -6.72
C LEU A 54 -1.11 10.07 -6.37
N LEU A 55 0.12 10.38 -5.92
CA LEU A 55 0.54 11.73 -5.56
C LEU A 55 0.49 12.72 -6.72
N TYR A 56 0.70 12.24 -7.94
CA TYR A 56 0.55 13.05 -9.16
C TYR A 56 -0.92 13.35 -9.45
N GLN A 57 -1.81 12.36 -9.35
CA GLN A 57 -3.24 12.55 -9.56
C GLN A 57 -3.87 13.46 -8.49
N LEU A 58 -3.33 13.47 -7.27
CA LEU A 58 -3.77 14.33 -6.17
C LEU A 58 -3.31 15.78 -6.26
N GLU A 59 -2.75 16.25 -7.39
CA GLU A 59 -2.45 17.68 -7.57
C GLU A 59 -3.69 18.59 -7.39
N GLY A 60 -4.89 18.05 -7.64
CA GLY A 60 -6.17 18.75 -7.41
C GLY A 60 -6.72 18.69 -5.98
N ASP A 61 -6.14 17.89 -5.09
CA ASP A 61 -6.50 17.80 -3.65
C ASP A 61 -5.24 18.02 -2.78
N PRO A 62 -4.76 19.27 -2.66
CA PRO A 62 -3.50 19.57 -1.97
C PRO A 62 -3.46 19.08 -0.52
N PRO A 63 -4.51 19.20 0.31
CA PRO A 63 -4.48 18.72 1.69
C PRO A 63 -4.22 17.21 1.79
N PHE A 64 -4.88 16.40 0.96
CA PHE A 64 -4.68 14.95 0.97
C PHE A 64 -3.31 14.57 0.40
N ARG A 65 -2.86 15.27 -0.65
CA ARG A 65 -1.51 15.09 -1.21
C ARG A 65 -0.42 15.38 -0.19
N GLU A 66 -0.52 16.48 0.55
CA GLU A 66 0.46 16.88 1.57
C GLU A 66 0.52 15.87 2.72
N LEU A 67 -0.63 15.33 3.13
CA LEU A 67 -0.69 14.23 4.11
C LEU A 67 0.11 13.02 3.60
N LEU A 68 -0.15 12.53 2.39
CA LEU A 68 0.58 11.39 1.84
C LEU A 68 2.07 11.68 1.59
N LEU A 69 2.42 12.92 1.21
CA LEU A 69 3.82 13.33 1.01
C LEU A 69 4.64 13.25 2.30
N ARG A 70 4.05 13.55 3.46
CA ARG A 70 4.74 13.44 4.76
C ARG A 70 5.21 12.02 5.05
N HIS A 71 4.46 11.01 4.61
CA HIS A 71 4.78 9.59 4.82
C HIS A 71 5.47 8.94 3.63
N ARG A 72 5.62 9.64 2.48
CA ARG A 72 6.13 9.07 1.22
C ARG A 72 7.47 8.35 1.36
N SER A 73 8.44 8.99 2.02
CA SER A 73 9.78 8.43 2.17
C SER A 73 9.78 7.17 3.03
N ALA A 74 9.02 7.17 4.13
CA ALA A 74 8.86 6.02 5.00
C ALA A 74 8.16 4.85 4.29
N LEU A 75 7.08 5.12 3.55
CA LEU A 75 6.34 4.12 2.80
C LEU A 75 7.20 3.49 1.69
N HIS A 76 7.96 4.28 0.93
CA HIS A 76 8.89 3.75 -0.06
C HIS A 76 9.98 2.87 0.56
N GLY A 77 10.60 3.33 1.65
CA GLY A 77 11.62 2.54 2.34
C GLY A 77 11.07 1.20 2.84
N LEU A 78 9.86 1.20 3.41
CA LEU A 78 9.19 -0.04 3.82
C LEU A 78 8.86 -0.94 2.63
N TYR A 79 8.42 -0.39 1.51
CA TYR A 79 8.14 -1.15 0.30
C TYR A 79 9.39 -1.88 -0.22
N GLU A 80 10.49 -1.15 -0.37
CA GLU A 80 11.77 -1.70 -0.82
C GLU A 80 12.29 -2.77 0.14
N ASP A 81 12.28 -2.50 1.45
CA ASP A 81 12.69 -3.46 2.47
C ASP A 81 11.85 -4.74 2.42
N ILE A 82 10.54 -4.63 2.24
CA ILE A 82 9.65 -5.80 2.15
C ILE A 82 9.93 -6.60 0.89
N GLU A 83 10.11 -5.96 -0.28
CA GLU A 83 10.47 -6.65 -1.52
C GLU A 83 11.80 -7.39 -1.37
N GLU A 84 12.82 -6.77 -0.76
CA GLU A 84 14.11 -7.39 -0.46
C GLU A 84 13.93 -8.62 0.45
N ARG A 85 13.18 -8.49 1.55
CA ARG A 85 12.97 -9.60 2.49
C ARG A 85 12.17 -10.74 1.87
N ILE A 86 11.21 -10.45 0.98
CA ILE A 86 10.49 -11.47 0.22
C ILE A 86 11.43 -12.18 -0.76
N ALA A 87 12.28 -11.43 -1.47
CA ALA A 87 13.25 -12.00 -2.42
C ALA A 87 14.26 -12.92 -1.72
N ASP A 88 14.69 -12.55 -0.52
CA ASP A 88 15.61 -13.32 0.33
C ASP A 88 14.92 -14.45 1.13
N TRP A 89 13.62 -14.67 0.94
CA TRP A 89 12.81 -15.64 1.69
C TRP A 89 12.76 -15.41 3.22
N HIS A 90 13.04 -14.18 3.66
CA HIS A 90 12.91 -13.74 5.05
C HIS A 90 11.47 -13.32 5.38
N LEU A 91 10.52 -14.23 5.17
CA LEU A 91 9.07 -13.94 5.22
C LEU A 91 8.58 -13.42 6.58
N ALA A 92 9.12 -13.92 7.69
CA ALA A 92 8.76 -13.43 9.02
C ALA A 92 9.16 -11.96 9.23
N LYS A 93 10.28 -11.52 8.64
CA LYS A 93 10.71 -10.11 8.69
C LYS A 93 9.86 -9.25 7.76
N ALA A 94 9.54 -9.76 6.57
CA ALA A 94 8.61 -9.08 5.66
C ALA A 94 7.25 -8.85 6.34
N ASP A 95 6.72 -9.87 7.03
CA ASP A 95 5.49 -9.78 7.81
C ASP A 95 5.56 -8.71 8.91
N GLN A 96 6.66 -8.65 9.66
CA GLN A 96 6.89 -7.60 10.67
C GLN A 96 6.89 -6.19 10.07
N LEU A 97 7.40 -6.01 8.85
CA LEU A 97 7.42 -4.72 8.18
C LEU A 97 6.04 -4.35 7.63
N LEU A 98 5.19 -5.32 7.28
CA LEU A 98 3.81 -5.07 6.87
C LEU A 98 2.99 -4.41 8.00
N TYR A 99 3.22 -4.79 9.26
CA TYR A 99 2.57 -4.10 10.40
C TYR A 99 2.96 -2.62 10.48
N LYS A 100 4.19 -2.25 10.09
CA LYS A 100 4.59 -0.84 10.07
C LYS A 100 3.89 -0.06 8.96
N ILE A 101 3.56 -0.71 7.84
CA ILE A 101 2.70 -0.11 6.81
C ILE A 101 1.32 0.15 7.42
N GLU A 102 0.73 -0.82 8.11
CA GLU A 102 -0.56 -0.65 8.79
C GLU A 102 -0.53 0.53 9.77
N ASP A 103 0.52 0.65 10.60
CA ASP A 103 0.67 1.76 11.56
C ASP A 103 0.62 3.14 10.87
N ILE A 104 1.30 3.29 9.71
CA ILE A 104 1.31 4.54 8.95
C ILE A 104 -0.07 4.81 8.32
N PHE A 105 -0.72 3.78 7.78
CA PHE A 105 -2.06 3.95 7.20
C PHE A 105 -3.13 4.23 8.26
N ASP A 106 -2.98 3.69 9.47
CA ASP A 106 -3.81 4.02 10.63
C ASP A 106 -3.64 5.49 11.04
N GLU A 107 -2.42 6.03 10.97
CA GLU A 107 -2.15 7.45 11.19
C GLU A 107 -2.80 8.32 10.10
N ILE A 108 -2.64 7.95 8.82
CA ILE A 108 -3.27 8.65 7.69
C ILE A 108 -4.80 8.67 7.84
N GLU A 109 -5.43 7.53 8.15
CA GLU A 109 -6.89 7.41 8.32
C GLU A 109 -7.43 8.28 9.47
N ARG A 110 -6.62 8.45 10.54
CA ARG A 110 -6.96 9.36 11.66
C ARG A 110 -6.81 10.82 11.25
N GLU A 111 -5.75 11.18 10.55
CA GLU A 111 -5.53 12.56 10.11
C GLU A 111 -6.55 13.01 9.06
N LEU A 112 -7.04 12.09 8.22
CA LEU A 112 -8.14 12.33 7.29
C LEU A 112 -9.47 12.74 7.97
N ASP A 113 -9.63 12.54 9.28
CA ASP A 113 -10.79 13.06 10.03
C ASP A 113 -10.78 14.59 10.15
N GLY A 114 -9.58 15.18 10.14
CA GLY A 114 -9.37 16.60 10.40
C GLY A 114 -9.40 17.48 9.15
N ILE A 115 -9.60 16.89 7.96
CA ILE A 115 -9.40 17.53 6.64
C ILE A 115 -10.58 17.26 5.72
#